data_AF-A0A089I6G3-F1
#
_entry.id   AF-A0A089I6G3-F1
#
_cell.length_a   1.000
_cell.length_b   1.000
_cell.length_c   1.000
_cell.angle_alpha   90.00
_cell.angle_beta   90.00
_cell.angle_gamma   90.00
#
_symmetry.space_group_name_H-M   'P 1'
#
loop_
_entity.id
_entity.type
_entity.pdbx_description
1 polymer ?
#
loop_
_entity_poly.entity_id
_entity_poly.type
_entity_poly.pdbx_seq_one_letter_code
_entity_poly.pdbx_strand_id
1 'polypeptide(L)'
;MALFIRYIRVENFRGIDHFEAVMNNNLLSVVGQNDVGKSSVLRAICVFLEKEKMTLEDFPNDDLFKVCEIELHFESNKGISSGSEDLVKLKQTYEAHNGKIIAKQFIYKLISIPTEEELDDYKTLKAIAKTLSIEFPSRKPTNAS
;
A
#
# COMPACT_ATOMS: atom_id res chain seq x y z
N MET A 1 -17.48 -11.88 1.57
CA MET A 1 -16.11 -11.98 1.00
C MET A 1 -15.16 -11.63 2.12
N ALA A 2 -14.14 -12.44 2.39
CA ALA A 2 -13.22 -12.17 3.49
C ALA A 2 -11.86 -11.72 2.91
N LEU A 3 -11.35 -10.62 3.45
CA LEU A 3 -10.02 -10.10 3.15
C LEU A 3 -9.11 -10.35 4.36
N PHE A 4 -7.94 -10.90 4.10
CA PHE A 4 -6.95 -11.21 5.12
C PHE A 4 -5.73 -10.32 4.92
N ILE A 5 -5.29 -9.63 5.97
CA ILE A 5 -4.05 -8.86 5.92
C ILE A 5 -2.88 -9.83 5.72
N ARG A 6 -1.96 -9.47 4.84
CA ARG A 6 -0.72 -10.23 4.54
C ARG A 6 0.53 -9.42 4.79
N TYR A 7 0.44 -8.12 4.65
CA TYR A 7 1.53 -7.20 4.87
C TYR A 7 1.01 -5.92 5.51
N ILE A 8 1.81 -5.37 6.41
CA ILE A 8 1.60 -4.10 7.09
C ILE A 8 2.88 -3.29 6.94
N ARG A 9 2.75 -2.05 6.50
CA ARG A 9 3.79 -1.04 6.58
C ARG A 9 3.24 0.24 7.21
N VAL A 10 4.01 0.82 8.11
CA VAL A 10 3.68 2.06 8.81
C VAL A 10 4.91 2.95 8.79
N GLU A 11 4.75 4.20 8.34
CA GLU A 11 5.78 5.21 8.30
C GLU A 11 5.32 6.45 9.05
N ASN A 12 6.22 7.06 9.82
CA ASN A 12 6.01 8.35 10.48
C ASN A 12 4.70 8.41 11.30
N PHE A 13 4.41 7.41 12.14
CA PHE A 13 3.18 7.36 12.93
C PHE A 13 3.50 7.26 14.43
N ARG A 14 3.18 8.31 15.19
CA ARG A 14 3.59 8.46 16.60
C ARG A 14 5.11 8.26 16.73
N GLY A 15 5.55 7.42 17.67
CA GLY A 15 6.96 7.03 17.83
C GLY A 15 7.47 5.98 16.82
N ILE A 16 6.72 5.64 15.78
CA ILE A 16 7.17 4.73 14.72
C ILE A 16 7.70 5.56 13.56
N ASP A 17 9.01 5.55 13.35
CA ASP A 17 9.59 6.09 12.13
C ASP A 17 9.30 5.17 10.93
N HIS A 18 9.55 3.87 11.11
CA HIS A 18 9.35 2.82 10.12
C HIS A 18 9.00 1.49 10.78
N PHE A 19 7.99 0.80 10.28
CA PHE A 19 7.61 -0.55 10.68
C PHE A 19 7.10 -1.34 9.48
N GLU A 20 7.59 -2.57 9.31
CA GLU A 20 7.09 -3.51 8.32
C GLU A 20 6.90 -4.90 8.92
N ALA A 21 5.82 -5.58 8.55
CA ALA A 21 5.56 -6.94 8.98
C ALA A 21 4.79 -7.72 7.92
N VAL A 22 5.16 -8.98 7.75
CA VAL A 22 4.45 -9.97 6.93
C VAL A 22 3.70 -10.93 7.86
N MET A 23 2.42 -11.16 7.60
CA MET A 23 1.68 -12.21 8.30
C MET A 23 2.12 -13.57 7.80
N ASN A 24 2.49 -14.46 8.72
CA ASN A 24 2.85 -15.84 8.41
C ASN A 24 1.73 -16.76 8.91
N ASN A 25 1.16 -17.60 8.03
CA ASN A 25 0.07 -18.52 8.37
C ASN A 25 -1.13 -17.85 9.07
N ASN A 26 -1.53 -16.66 8.62
CA ASN A 26 -2.60 -15.83 9.23
C ASN A 26 -2.32 -15.35 10.66
N LEU A 27 -1.06 -15.42 11.11
CA LEU A 27 -0.65 -14.96 12.43
C LEU A 27 0.44 -13.89 12.30
N LEU A 28 0.28 -12.82 13.08
CA LEU A 28 1.33 -11.86 13.36
C LEU A 28 1.42 -11.70 14.87
N SER A 29 2.63 -11.85 15.40
CA SER A 29 2.93 -11.59 16.80
C SER A 29 3.90 -10.41 16.88
N VAL A 30 3.50 -9.36 17.61
CA VAL A 30 4.32 -8.18 17.88
C VAL A 30 4.68 -8.18 19.35
N VAL A 31 5.93 -8.49 19.66
CA VAL A 31 6.46 -8.57 21.02
C VAL A 31 7.63 -7.59 21.21
N GLY A 32 7.79 -7.09 22.43
CA GLY A 32 8.81 -6.09 22.74
C GLY A 32 8.54 -5.40 24.08
N GLN A 33 9.49 -4.59 24.54
CA GLN A 33 9.35 -3.81 25.79
C GLN A 33 8.19 -2.81 25.72
N ASN A 34 7.75 -2.27 26.85
CA ASN A 34 6.71 -1.24 26.86
C ASN A 34 7.19 0.01 26.10
N ASP A 35 6.23 0.74 25.52
CA ASP A 35 6.44 2.01 24.80
C ASP A 35 7.34 1.95 23.55
N VAL A 36 7.72 0.77 23.08
CA VAL A 36 8.45 0.58 21.80
C VAL A 36 7.56 0.66 20.54
N GLY A 37 6.31 1.11 20.66
CA GLY A 37 5.41 1.29 19.52
C GLY A 37 4.45 0.12 19.20
N LYS A 38 4.39 -0.95 20.01
CA LYS A 38 3.45 -2.08 19.78
C LYS A 38 1.99 -1.63 19.64
N SER A 39 1.52 -0.82 20.59
CA SER A 39 0.16 -0.26 20.56
C SER A 39 -0.03 0.75 19.42
N SER A 40 1.04 1.45 19.03
CA SER A 40 1.03 2.38 17.89
C SER A 40 0.81 1.66 16.57
N VAL A 41 1.40 0.48 16.35
CA VAL A 41 1.13 -0.36 15.17
C VAL A 41 -0.33 -0.80 15.13
N LEU A 42 -0.87 -1.30 16.24
CA LEU A 42 -2.28 -1.71 16.30
C LEU A 42 -3.23 -0.54 16.05
N ARG A 43 -2.91 0.64 16.59
CA ARG A 43 -3.68 1.85 16.32
C ARG A 43 -3.60 2.28 14.86
N ALA A 44 -2.43 2.26 14.23
CA ALA A 44 -2.28 2.56 12.81
C ALA A 44 -3.22 1.66 11.96
N ILE A 45 -3.29 0.37 12.29
CA ILE A 45 -4.23 -0.56 11.64
C ILE A 45 -5.69 -0.17 11.91
N CYS A 46 -6.05 0.21 13.15
CA CYS A 46 -7.41 0.68 13.48
C CYS A 46 -7.79 1.95 12.71
N VAL A 47 -6.86 2.91 12.58
CA VAL A 47 -7.05 4.16 11.83
C VAL A 47 -7.24 3.86 10.35
N PHE A 48 -6.40 3.00 9.77
CA PHE A 48 -6.51 2.60 8.37
C PHE A 48 -7.85 1.92 8.07
N LEU A 49 -8.32 1.05 8.96
CA LEU A 49 -9.61 0.36 8.83
C LEU A 49 -10.81 1.22 9.24
N GLU A 50 -10.60 2.53 9.47
CA GLU A 50 -11.62 3.51 9.86
C GLU A 50 -12.39 3.13 11.16
N LYS A 51 -11.80 2.29 12.00
CA LYS A 51 -12.33 1.95 13.33
C LYS A 51 -12.03 3.04 14.35
N GLU A 52 -10.92 3.74 14.16
CA GLU A 52 -10.52 4.93 14.90
C GLU A 52 -10.25 6.07 13.92
N LYS A 53 -10.36 7.31 14.39
CA LYS A 53 -10.02 8.48 13.59
C LYS A 53 -8.56 8.86 13.84
N MET A 54 -7.87 9.25 12.77
CA MET A 54 -6.57 9.93 12.87
C MET A 54 -6.73 11.23 13.65
N THR A 55 -5.80 11.51 14.56
CA THR A 55 -5.75 12.75 15.35
C THR A 55 -4.38 13.43 15.21
N LEU A 56 -4.25 14.68 15.63
CA LEU A 56 -2.98 15.42 15.52
C LEU A 56 -1.86 14.77 16.36
N GLU A 57 -2.20 14.12 17.46
CA GLU A 57 -1.27 13.37 18.33
C GLU A 57 -0.69 12.10 17.66
N ASP A 58 -1.28 11.67 16.54
CA ASP A 58 -0.79 10.52 15.79
C ASP A 58 0.34 10.88 14.83
N PHE A 59 0.60 12.17 14.61
CA PHE A 59 1.76 12.65 13.88
C PHE A 59 3.03 12.52 14.75
N PRO A 60 4.18 12.23 14.13
CA PRO A 60 5.39 11.91 14.87
C PRO A 60 6.00 13.16 15.50
N ASN A 61 6.33 13.10 16.80
CA ASN A 61 6.97 14.20 17.55
C ASN A 61 6.28 15.58 17.38
N ASP A 62 4.96 15.60 17.25
CA ASP A 62 4.15 16.80 16.95
C ASP A 62 4.57 17.53 15.65
N ASP A 63 5.33 16.86 14.78
CA ASP A 63 5.74 17.39 13.48
C ASP A 63 4.63 17.18 12.44
N LEU A 64 3.78 18.21 12.34
CA LEU A 64 2.66 18.27 11.42
C LEU A 64 3.08 18.39 9.95
N PHE A 65 4.37 18.60 9.65
CA PHE A 65 4.86 18.64 8.27
C PHE A 65 5.19 17.26 7.73
N LYS A 66 5.32 16.24 8.60
CA LYS A 66 5.56 14.87 8.17
C LYS A 66 4.28 14.21 7.66
N VAL A 67 4.43 13.48 6.57
CA VAL A 67 3.36 12.63 6.03
C VAL A 67 3.38 11.30 6.76
N CYS A 68 2.27 10.96 7.42
CA CYS A 68 2.07 9.62 7.97
C CYS A 68 1.62 8.71 6.83
N GLU A 69 2.21 7.53 6.71
CA GLU A 69 1.81 6.55 5.70
C GLU A 69 1.48 5.21 6.33
N ILE A 70 0.35 4.62 5.94
CA ILE A 70 -0.07 3.29 6.39
C ILE A 70 -0.46 2.49 5.16
N GLU A 71 0.15 1.33 4.98
CA GLU A 71 -0.04 0.47 3.83
C GLU A 71 -0.35 -0.95 4.29
N LEU A 72 -1.50 -1.48 3.82
CA LEU A 72 -1.94 -2.83 4.10
C LEU A 72 -2.13 -3.59 2.79
N HIS A 73 -1.62 -4.82 2.72
CA HIS A 73 -1.91 -5.72 1.60
C HIS A 73 -2.86 -6.81 2.03
N PHE A 74 -3.86 -7.08 1.20
CA PHE A 74 -4.92 -8.04 1.49
C PHE A 74 -4.95 -9.19 0.50
N GLU A 75 -5.06 -10.40 1.01
CA GLU A 75 -5.44 -11.58 0.22
C GLU A 75 -6.95 -11.79 0.32
N SER A 76 -7.56 -12.18 -0.80
CA SER A 76 -8.99 -12.54 -0.86
C SER A 76 -9.19 -14.04 -1.03
N ASN A 77 -10.10 -14.61 -0.24
CA ASN A 77 -10.43 -16.04 -0.32
C ASN A 77 -11.26 -16.44 -1.55
N LYS A 78 -11.75 -15.49 -2.36
CA LYS A 78 -12.59 -15.77 -3.53
C LYS A 78 -11.97 -15.38 -4.86
N GLY A 79 -10.67 -15.04 -4.87
CA GLY A 79 -9.99 -14.49 -6.04
C GLY A 79 -10.52 -13.10 -6.36
N ILE A 80 -9.64 -12.11 -6.51
CA ILE A 80 -10.02 -10.79 -7.06
C ILE A 80 -9.65 -10.73 -8.54
N SER A 81 -8.74 -11.60 -8.99
CA SER A 81 -8.44 -11.93 -10.38
C SER A 81 -7.62 -13.23 -10.48
N SER A 82 -7.65 -13.87 -11.65
CA SER A 82 -7.15 -15.22 -11.93
C SER A 82 -5.64 -15.33 -12.18
N GLY A 83 -4.80 -14.61 -11.43
CA GLY A 83 -3.34 -14.63 -11.59
C GLY A 83 -2.61 -14.76 -10.26
N SER A 84 -1.57 -15.60 -10.22
CA SER A 84 -0.73 -15.84 -9.04
C SER A 84 -0.13 -14.53 -8.49
N GLU A 85 -0.25 -14.31 -7.17
CA GLU A 85 0.16 -13.12 -6.39
C GLU A 85 -0.81 -11.92 -6.32
N ASP A 86 -2.12 -12.19 -6.29
CA ASP A 86 -3.15 -11.16 -6.29
C ASP A 86 -3.43 -10.56 -4.90
N LEU A 87 -2.43 -9.87 -4.33
CA LEU A 87 -2.65 -9.03 -3.15
C LEU A 87 -3.23 -7.67 -3.57
N VAL A 88 -4.33 -7.29 -2.94
CA VAL A 88 -4.84 -5.91 -3.04
C VAL A 88 -3.99 -5.04 -2.14
N LYS A 89 -3.22 -4.13 -2.75
CA LYS A 89 -2.38 -3.19 -2.01
C LYS A 89 -3.11 -1.87 -1.84
N LEU A 90 -3.30 -1.47 -0.60
CA LEU A 90 -3.99 -0.26 -0.21
C LEU A 90 -3.04 0.58 0.64
N LYS A 91 -2.88 1.86 0.29
CA LYS A 91 -2.09 2.83 1.05
C LYS A 91 -2.96 4.02 1.43
N GLN A 92 -2.83 4.49 2.65
CA GLN A 92 -3.40 5.74 3.11
C GLN A 92 -2.28 6.67 3.56
N THR A 93 -2.34 7.93 3.13
CA THR A 93 -1.42 8.98 3.58
C THR A 93 -2.20 10.06 4.32
N TYR A 94 -1.64 10.57 5.41
CA TYR A 94 -2.24 11.64 6.21
C TYR A 94 -1.29 12.82 6.29
N GLU A 95 -1.82 14.01 5.99
CA GLU A 95 -1.10 15.28 6.06
C GLU A 95 -1.89 16.25 6.93
N ALA A 96 -1.22 17.01 7.78
CA ALA A 96 -1.85 18.06 8.57
C ALA A 96 -1.65 19.43 7.90
N HIS A 97 -2.77 20.08 7.55
CA HIS A 97 -2.80 21.41 6.95
C HIS A 97 -3.65 22.34 7.81
N ASN A 98 -3.03 23.34 8.44
CA ASN A 98 -3.70 24.30 9.32
C ASN A 98 -4.59 23.65 10.40
N GLY A 99 -4.09 22.58 11.04
CA GLY A 99 -4.80 21.83 12.08
C GLY A 99 -5.91 20.90 11.57
N LYS A 100 -6.13 20.80 10.25
CA LYS A 100 -7.02 19.82 9.63
C LYS A 100 -6.20 18.68 9.05
N ILE A 101 -6.67 17.45 9.25
CA ILE A 101 -6.02 16.25 8.72
C ILE A 101 -6.66 15.93 7.37
N ILE A 102 -5.83 15.82 6.34
CA ILE A 102 -6.23 15.42 4.99
C ILE A 102 -5.75 13.98 4.79
N ALA A 103 -6.69 13.07 4.54
CA ALA A 103 -6.40 11.68 4.20
C ALA A 103 -6.49 11.48 2.68
N LYS A 104 -5.52 10.80 2.08
CA LYS A 104 -5.58 10.33 0.68
C LYS A 104 -5.46 8.82 0.67
N GLN A 105 -6.29 8.15 -0.13
CA GLN A 105 -6.30 6.70 -0.26
C GLN A 105 -5.84 6.31 -1.67
N PHE A 106 -4.97 5.31 -1.75
CA PHE A 106 -4.40 4.79 -2.98
C PHE A 106 -4.67 3.29 -3.05
N ILE A 107 -5.14 2.84 -4.21
CA ILE A 107 -5.30 1.43 -4.55
C ILE A 107 -4.38 1.17 -5.72
N TYR A 108 -3.48 0.20 -5.59
CA TYR A 108 -2.58 -0.15 -6.66
C TYR A 108 -2.39 -1.66 -6.73
N LYS A 109 -2.18 -2.12 -7.96
CA LYS A 109 -1.79 -3.49 -8.27
C LYS A 109 -0.42 -3.43 -8.92
N LEU A 110 0.49 -4.26 -8.45
CA LEU A 110 1.77 -4.42 -9.14
C LEU A 110 1.45 -5.11 -10.47
N ILE A 111 1.64 -4.40 -11.58
CA ILE A 111 1.56 -4.98 -12.90
C ILE A 111 2.96 -5.51 -13.21
N SER A 112 3.10 -6.83 -13.34
CA SER A 112 4.34 -7.42 -13.84
C SER A 112 4.65 -6.84 -15.22
N ILE A 113 5.92 -6.60 -15.51
CA ILE A 113 6.34 -6.24 -16.86
C ILE A 113 5.89 -7.39 -17.78
N PRO A 114 5.09 -7.12 -18.82
CA PRO A 114 4.58 -8.17 -19.69
C PRO A 114 5.73 -8.97 -20.31
N THR A 115 5.56 -10.29 -20.42
CA THR A 115 6.56 -11.14 -21.08
C THR A 115 6.61 -10.85 -22.59
N GLU A 116 7.68 -11.25 -23.29
CA GLU A 116 7.81 -11.03 -24.74
C GLU A 116 6.64 -11.62 -25.56
N GLU A 117 6.05 -12.72 -25.08
CA GLU A 117 4.88 -13.41 -25.64
C GLU A 117 3.58 -12.60 -25.42
N GLU A 118 3.42 -11.96 -24.26
CA GLU A 118 2.28 -11.08 -23.96
C GLU A 118 2.34 -9.74 -24.73
N LEU A 119 3.54 -9.33 -25.14
CA LEU A 119 3.79 -8.16 -25.98
C LEU A 119 3.53 -8.41 -27.47
N ASP A 120 3.10 -9.61 -27.89
CA ASP A 120 2.77 -9.85 -29.30
C ASP A 120 1.53 -9.08 -29.77
N ASP A 121 0.70 -8.61 -28.85
CA ASP A 121 -0.36 -7.63 -29.15
C ASP A 121 0.03 -6.18 -28.78
N TYR A 122 1.26 -5.79 -29.13
CA TYR A 122 1.81 -4.46 -28.89
C TYR A 122 0.91 -3.33 -29.42
N LYS A 123 0.17 -3.58 -30.51
CA LYS A 123 -0.75 -2.60 -31.10
C LYS A 123 -1.96 -2.35 -30.21
N THR A 124 -2.59 -3.40 -29.68
CA THR A 124 -3.73 -3.24 -28.75
C THR A 124 -3.28 -2.65 -27.42
N LEU A 125 -2.13 -3.08 -26.89
CA LEU A 125 -1.56 -2.51 -25.66
C LEU A 125 -1.27 -1.01 -25.80
N LYS A 126 -0.70 -0.58 -26.95
CA LYS A 126 -0.49 0.84 -27.26
C LYS A 126 -1.80 1.62 -27.37
N ALA A 127 -2.87 1.01 -27.89
CA ALA A 127 -4.18 1.63 -27.96
C ALA A 127 -4.80 1.83 -26.57
N ILE A 128 -4.69 0.83 -25.69
CA ILE A 128 -5.17 0.90 -24.31
C ILE A 128 -4.38 1.94 -23.51
N ALA A 129 -3.04 1.95 -23.63
CA ALA A 129 -2.19 2.92 -22.94
C ALA A 129 -2.51 4.38 -23.34
N LYS A 130 -2.81 4.61 -24.62
CA LYS A 130 -3.26 5.92 -25.12
C LYS A 130 -4.60 6.34 -24.51
N THR A 131 -5.54 5.41 -24.33
CA THR A 131 -6.83 5.69 -23.68
C THR A 131 -6.68 6.02 -22.20
N LEU A 132 -5.68 5.44 -21.53
CA LEU A 132 -5.41 5.64 -20.10
C LEU A 132 -4.40 6.76 -19.80
N SER A 133 -3.94 7.50 -20.82
CA SER A 133 -2.89 8.53 -20.69
C SER A 133 -1.58 8.02 -20.06
N ILE A 134 -1.24 6.75 -20.31
CA ILE A 134 -0.01 6.13 -19.84
C ILE A 134 1.05 6.28 -20.94
N GLU A 135 2.24 6.77 -20.60
CA GLU A 135 3.36 6.84 -21.54
C GLU A 135 3.78 5.42 -21.97
N PHE A 136 3.75 5.17 -23.27
CA PHE A 136 4.03 3.86 -23.85
C PHE A 136 5.20 3.96 -24.84
N PRO A 137 6.16 3.01 -24.85
CA PRO A 137 7.32 3.09 -25.73
C PRO A 137 6.90 3.14 -27.21
N SER A 138 7.61 3.94 -28.00
CA SER A 138 7.28 4.15 -29.41
C SER A 138 7.48 2.90 -30.27
N ARG A 139 8.36 1.97 -29.84
CA ARG A 139 8.71 0.70 -30.49
C ARG A 139 8.80 -0.43 -29.46
N LYS A 140 8.48 -1.68 -29.86
CA LYS A 140 8.68 -2.88 -29.02
C LYS A 140 10.14 -2.89 -28.55
N PRO A 141 10.41 -2.87 -27.24
CA PRO A 141 11.78 -2.99 -26.74
C PRO A 141 12.38 -4.27 -27.31
N THR A 142 13.49 -4.13 -28.03
CA THR A 142 14.26 -5.26 -28.52
C THR A 142 15.33 -5.49 -27.46
N ASN A 143 15.34 -6.66 -26.83
CA ASN A 143 16.33 -6.97 -25.80
C ASN A 143 17.74 -6.69 -26.34
N ALA A 144 18.43 -5.73 -25.72
CA ALA A 144 19.87 -5.57 -25.92
C ALA A 144 20.52 -6.68 -25.10
N SER A 145 21.04 -7.67 -25.82
CA SER A 145 21.92 -8.75 -25.32
C SER A 145 23.09 -8.24 -24.50
#